data_AF-A0A954KW38-F1
#
_entry.id   AF-A0A954KW38-F1
#
_cell.length_a   1.000
_cell.length_b   1.000
_cell.length_c   1.000
_cell.angle_alpha   90.00
_cell.angle_beta   90.00
_cell.angle_gamma   90.00
#
_symmetry.space_group_name_H-M   'P 1'
#
loop_
_entity.id
_entity.type
_entity.pdbx_description
1 polymer ?
#
loop_
_entity_poly.entity_id
_entity_poly.type
_entity_poly.pdbx_seq_one_letter_code
_entity_poly.pdbx_strand_id
1 'polypeptide(L)'
;MSYAKQIVELVTLENLGECPLLRHGQAVDIALKADTEIAALKARVLALSAWIEHQGEISNVCTREILGKVCAYCECKHSAKRALPGSEEP
;
A
#
# COMPACT_ATOMS: atom_id res chain seq x y z
N MET A 1 16.05 9.05 -0.42
CA MET A 1 17.20 8.60 0.39
C MET A 1 16.84 7.24 0.98
N SER A 2 17.55 6.18 0.59
CA SER A 2 17.18 4.80 0.95
C SER A 2 17.75 4.44 2.32
N TYR A 3 16.86 4.08 3.25
CA TYR A 3 17.17 3.60 4.61
C TYR A 3 18.13 2.39 4.63
N ALA A 4 18.24 1.67 3.51
CA ALA A 4 19.18 0.56 3.35
C ALA A 4 20.65 0.99 3.52
N LYS A 5 20.99 2.24 3.20
CA LYS A 5 22.38 2.72 3.27
C LYS A 5 22.85 2.96 4.71
N GLN A 6 21.96 3.37 5.61
CA GLN A 6 22.30 3.66 7.01
C GLN A 6 22.47 2.40 7.86
N ILE A 7 21.75 1.31 7.55
CA ILE A 7 21.83 0.07 8.32
C ILE A 7 23.18 -0.63 8.10
N VAL A 8 23.76 -0.54 6.89
CA VAL A 8 25.06 -1.14 6.57
C VAL A 8 26.20 -0.46 7.35
N GLU A 9 26.08 0.83 7.65
CA GLU A 9 27.14 1.63 8.27
C GLU A 9 27.17 1.50 9.80
N LEU A 10 26.04 1.16 10.44
CA LEU A 10 25.96 0.92 11.89
C LEU A 10 26.48 -0.47 12.31
N VAL A 11 26.49 -1.46 11.42
CA VAL A 11 26.84 -2.85 11.75
C VAL A 11 28.35 -3.13 11.65
N THR A 12 29.14 -2.20 11.09
CA THR A 12 30.57 -2.42 10.79
C THR A 12 31.52 -2.10 11.94
N LEU A 13 31.10 -1.42 13.02
CA LEU A 13 32.03 -0.90 14.02
C LEU A 13 32.22 -1.73 15.30
N GLU A 14 31.36 -2.71 15.61
CA GLU A 14 31.38 -3.32 16.96
C GLU A 14 31.80 -4.79 17.08
N ASN A 15 32.20 -5.50 16.01
CA ASN A 15 32.46 -6.94 16.17
C ASN A 15 33.64 -7.46 15.35
N LEU A 16 34.85 -7.32 15.91
CA LEU A 16 35.99 -8.20 15.59
C LEU A 16 35.71 -9.58 16.21
N GLY A 17 35.11 -10.50 15.45
CA GLY A 17 34.83 -11.85 15.98
C GLY A 17 34.32 -12.88 14.98
N GLU A 18 33.63 -12.47 13.92
CA GLU A 18 33.13 -13.40 12.88
C GLU A 18 33.35 -12.84 11.48
N CYS A 19 33.77 -13.72 10.57
CA CYS A 19 34.19 -13.43 9.20
C CYS A 19 33.19 -12.48 8.50
N PRO A 20 33.62 -11.29 8.03
CA PRO A 20 32.73 -10.28 7.46
C PRO A 20 31.81 -10.82 6.36
N LEU A 21 32.32 -11.70 5.49
CA LEU A 21 31.55 -12.27 4.38
C LEU A 21 30.33 -13.09 4.83
N LEU A 22 30.41 -13.77 5.98
CA LEU A 22 29.29 -14.57 6.49
C LEU A 22 28.13 -13.68 6.96
N ARG A 23 28.44 -12.56 7.60
CA ARG A 23 27.44 -11.57 8.05
C ARG A 23 26.80 -10.82 6.88
N HIS A 24 27.57 -10.50 5.84
CA HIS A 24 27.00 -9.88 4.65
C HIS A 24 26.07 -10.84 3.91
N GLY A 25 26.41 -12.12 3.81
CA GLY A 25 25.50 -13.14 3.24
C GLY A 25 24.20 -13.27 4.02
N GLN A 26 24.27 -13.41 5.35
CA GLN A 26 23.09 -13.50 6.21
C GLN A 26 22.22 -12.23 6.18
N ALA A 27 22.84 -11.04 6.16
CA ALA A 27 22.10 -9.78 6.07
C ALA A 27 21.37 -9.64 4.72
N VAL A 28 21.98 -10.08 3.62
CA VAL A 28 21.36 -10.10 2.30
C VAL A 28 20.21 -11.10 2.24
N ASP A 29 20.36 -12.29 2.84
CA ASP A 29 19.29 -13.29 2.89
C ASP A 29 18.08 -12.81 3.71
N ILE A 30 18.32 -12.13 4.83
CA ILE A 30 17.26 -11.54 5.66
C ILE A 30 16.54 -10.41 4.89
N ALA A 31 17.30 -9.53 4.23
CA ALA A 31 16.72 -8.45 3.44
C ALA A 31 15.89 -8.98 2.27
N LEU A 32 16.39 -10.00 1.57
CA LEU A 32 15.66 -10.63 0.46
C LEU A 32 14.36 -11.30 0.93
N LYS A 33 14.40 -12.02 2.05
CA LYS A 33 13.18 -12.60 2.66
C LYS A 33 12.18 -11.51 3.03
N ALA A 34 12.62 -10.44 3.68
CA ALA A 34 11.76 -9.32 4.02
C ALA A 34 11.12 -8.68 2.78
N ASP A 35 11.88 -8.49 1.70
CA ASP A 35 11.36 -7.96 0.44
C ASP A 35 10.30 -8.87 -0.18
N THR A 36 10.49 -10.20 -0.14
CA THR A 36 9.49 -11.15 -0.62
C THR A 36 8.20 -11.13 0.21
N GLU A 37 8.32 -11.02 1.53
CA GLU A 37 7.16 -10.92 2.43
C GLU A 37 6.42 -9.59 2.23
N ILE A 38 7.14 -8.48 2.07
CA ILE A 38 6.56 -7.17 1.76
C ILE A 38 5.82 -7.23 0.41
N ALA A 39 6.38 -7.89 -0.60
CA ALA A 39 5.71 -8.06 -1.89
C ALA A 39 4.41 -8.87 -1.76
N ALA A 40 4.44 -9.96 -0.99
CA ALA A 40 3.25 -10.78 -0.73
C ALA A 40 2.17 -9.99 0.03
N LEU A 41 2.56 -9.20 1.04
CA LEU A 41 1.64 -8.34 1.79
C LEU A 41 1.03 -7.27 0.89
N LYS A 42 1.82 -6.62 0.01
CA LYS A 42 1.30 -5.65 -0.97
C LYS A 42 0.27 -6.29 -1.90
N ALA A 43 0.55 -7.49 -2.42
CA ALA A 43 -0.40 -8.23 -3.26
C ALA A 43 -1.71 -8.52 -2.52
N ARG A 44 -1.64 -8.91 -1.23
CA ARG A 44 -2.83 -9.13 -0.40
C ARG A 44 -3.63 -7.87 -0.16
N VAL A 45 -2.96 -6.74 0.12
CA VAL A 45 -3.63 -5.45 0.31
C VAL A 45 -4.36 -5.03 -0.97
N LEU A 46 -3.76 -5.22 -2.15
CA LEU A 46 -4.41 -4.95 -3.43
C LEU A 46 -5.64 -5.84 -3.65
N ALA A 47 -5.53 -7.14 -3.38
CA ALA A 47 -6.65 -8.07 -3.50
C ALA A 47 -7.81 -7.72 -2.55
N LEU A 48 -7.50 -7.37 -1.30
CA LEU A 48 -8.51 -6.92 -0.33
C LEU A 48 -9.16 -5.60 -0.74
N SER A 49 -8.38 -4.66 -1.27
CA SER A 49 -8.91 -3.38 -1.77
C SER A 49 -9.90 -3.61 -2.92
N ALA A 50 -9.54 -4.47 -3.89
CA ALA A 50 -10.42 -4.84 -4.99
C ALA A 50 -11.70 -5.54 -4.51
N TRP A 51 -11.59 -6.41 -3.50
CA TRP A 51 -12.76 -7.06 -2.91
C TRP A 51 -13.69 -6.05 -2.21
N ILE A 52 -13.13 -5.11 -1.43
CA ILE A 52 -13.90 -4.05 -0.77
C ILE A 52 -14.63 -3.19 -1.81
N GLU A 53 -13.96 -2.81 -2.90
CA GLU A 53 -14.59 -2.07 -4.01
C GLU A 53 -15.78 -2.82 -4.57
N HIS A 54 -15.59 -4.09 -4.92
CA HIS A 54 -16.63 -4.93 -5.48
C HIS A 54 -17.82 -5.12 -4.52
N GLN A 55 -17.55 -5.35 -3.22
CA GLN A 55 -18.61 -5.44 -2.22
C GLN A 55 -19.34 -4.11 -2.04
N GLY A 56 -18.62 -2.99 -2.03
CA GLY A 56 -19.21 -1.66 -1.97
C GLY A 56 -20.12 -1.36 -3.16
N GLU A 57 -19.74 -1.80 -4.37
CA GLU A 57 -20.55 -1.68 -5.58
C GLU A 57 -21.84 -2.51 -5.49
N ILE A 58 -21.74 -3.79 -5.12
CA ILE A 58 -22.92 -4.68 -5.01
C ILE A 58 -23.89 -4.19 -3.92
N SER A 59 -23.35 -3.74 -2.78
CA SER A 59 -24.16 -3.29 -1.64
C SER A 59 -24.56 -1.81 -1.70
N ASN A 60 -24.09 -1.07 -2.71
CA ASN A 60 -24.27 0.36 -2.85
C ASN A 60 -23.77 1.17 -1.62
N VAL A 61 -22.71 0.70 -0.98
CA VAL A 61 -22.08 1.31 0.20
C VAL A 61 -20.83 2.09 -0.21
N CYS A 62 -20.66 3.28 0.39
CA CYS A 62 -19.48 4.10 0.15
C CYS A 62 -18.25 3.48 0.83
N THR A 63 -17.17 3.25 0.06
CA THR A 63 -15.91 2.66 0.56
C THR A 63 -14.81 3.71 0.79
N ARG A 64 -15.13 5.00 0.67
CA ARG A 64 -14.15 6.10 0.72
C ARG A 64 -13.36 6.16 2.03
N GLU A 65 -13.99 5.91 3.17
CA GLU A 65 -13.31 5.95 4.47
C GLU A 65 -12.30 4.80 4.63
N ILE A 66 -12.52 3.69 3.92
CA ILE A 66 -11.67 2.49 4.00
C ILE A 66 -10.54 2.57 2.97
N LEU A 67 -10.87 2.96 1.73
CA LEU A 67 -9.92 2.94 0.60
C LEU A 67 -9.27 4.31 0.33
N GLY A 68 -9.74 5.38 0.96
CA GLY A 68 -9.25 6.74 0.75
C GLY A 68 -9.57 7.33 -0.64
N LYS A 69 -10.28 6.61 -1.51
CA LYS A 69 -10.66 7.04 -2.86
C LYS A 69 -12.18 7.11 -3.03
N VAL A 70 -12.63 7.95 -3.96
CA VAL A 70 -14.06 8.08 -4.28
C VAL A 70 -14.52 6.81 -4.99
N CYS A 71 -15.63 6.21 -4.56
CA CYS A 71 -16.21 5.04 -5.23
C CYS A 71 -17.03 5.46 -6.45
N ALA A 72 -17.23 4.54 -7.40
CA ALA A 72 -17.95 4.79 -8.64
C ALA A 72 -19.37 5.34 -8.42
N TYR A 73 -20.07 4.91 -7.35
CA TYR A 73 -21.38 5.45 -7.00
C TYR A 73 -21.33 6.93 -6.63
N CYS A 74 -20.36 7.33 -5.78
CA CYS A 74 -20.17 8.73 -5.43
C CYS A 74 -19.76 9.56 -6.66
N GLU A 75 -18.90 9.02 -7.52
CA GLU A 75 -18.54 9.68 -8.78
C GLU A 75 -19.76 9.91 -9.68
N CYS A 76 -20.61 8.90 -9.86
CA CYS A 76 -21.85 8.98 -10.64
C CYS A 76 -22.84 10.02 -10.07
N LYS A 77 -23.02 10.04 -8.74
CA LYS A 77 -23.87 11.03 -8.07
C LYS A 77 -23.33 12.46 -8.24
N HIS A 78 -22.02 12.65 -8.19
CA HIS A 78 -21.40 13.96 -8.38
C HIS A 78 -21.35 14.42 -9.83
N SER A 79 -21.29 13.52 -10.81
CA SER A 79 -21.40 13.86 -12.22
C SER A 79 -22.84 14.22 -12.61
N ALA A 80 -23.84 13.50 -12.09
CA ALA A 80 -25.25 13.86 -12.27
C ALA A 80 -25.57 15.27 -11.72
N LYS A 81 -25.03 15.63 -10.55
CA LYS A 81 -25.18 16.99 -9.99
C LYS A 81 -24.47 18.08 -10.78
N ARG A 82 -23.40 17.75 -11.51
CA ARG A 82 -22.66 18.71 -12.35
C ARG A 82 -23.26 18.86 -13.75
N ALA A 83 -23.98 17.86 -14.25
CA ALA A 83 -24.60 17.86 -15.56
C ALA A 83 -25.95 18.60 -15.62
N LEU A 84 -26.54 18.97 -14.48
CA LEU A 84 -27.79 19.73 -14.41
C LEU A 84 -27.55 21.17 -13.96
N PRO A 85 -27.33 22.12 -14.89
CA PRO A 85 -27.54 23.53 -14.58
C PRO A 85 -29.05 23.80 -14.53
N GLY A 86 -29.58 24.11 -13.35
CA GLY A 86 -30.84 24.86 -13.22
C GLY A 86 -32.13 24.05 -13.01
N SER A 87 -32.24 23.30 -11.92
CA SER A 87 -33.55 23.10 -11.28
C SER A 87 -33.63 24.01 -10.05
N GLU A 88 -33.91 25.29 -10.29
CA GLU A 88 -34.70 26.07 -9.33
C GLU A 88 -36.08 25.40 -9.28
N GLU A 89 -36.37 24.72 -8.18
CA GLU A 89 -37.70 24.22 -7.86
C GLU A 89 -38.55 25.36 -7.25
N PRO A 90 -39.88 25.28 -7.35
CA PRO A 90 -40.82 26.43 -7.38
C PRO A 90 -40.95 27.25 -6.09
#